data_AF-A0A2S4UAU4-F1
#
_entry.id   AF-A0A2S4UAU4-F1
#
_cell.length_a   1.000
_cell.length_b   1.000
_cell.length_c   1.000
_cell.angle_alpha   90.00
_cell.angle_beta   90.00
_cell.angle_gamma   90.00
#
_symmetry.space_group_name_H-M   'P 1'
#
loop_
_entity.id
_entity.type
_entity.pdbx_description
1 polymer ?
#
loop_
_entity_poly.entity_id
_entity_poly.type
_entity_poly.pdbx_seq_one_letter_code
_entity_poly.pdbx_strand_id
1 'polypeptide(L)'
;MNSRYTDIDPKTIADDKDITYAARARLAYLRLVIHLNQLEHERVKGTRNPAPPHFWTAVEEDLARRVGKRAIYKYAFGSLIIVKDRALWGNNATLAKDITADRAALPTNEEITAKIAQLNGRANEGEAADDKSDGGDDPMV
;
A
#
# COMPACT_ATOMS: atom_id res chain seq x y z
N MET A 1 -16.32 3.76 23.17
CA MET A 1 -16.69 2.90 22.03
C MET A 1 -16.21 1.50 22.32
N ASN A 2 -17.12 0.54 22.50
CA ASN A 2 -16.70 -0.86 22.57
C ASN A 2 -16.21 -1.27 21.17
N SER A 3 -15.06 -1.94 21.11
CA SER A 3 -14.54 -2.45 19.85
C SER A 3 -15.56 -3.42 19.27
N ARG A 4 -15.95 -3.26 18.00
CA ARG A 4 -16.89 -4.18 17.33
C ARG A 4 -16.35 -5.61 17.17
N TYR A 5 -15.09 -5.83 17.54
CA TYR A 5 -14.36 -7.09 17.41
C TYR A 5 -13.79 -7.57 18.75
N THR A 6 -14.42 -7.25 19.89
CA THR A 6 -13.97 -7.71 21.21
C THR A 6 -13.76 -9.22 21.31
N ASP A 7 -14.50 -9.98 20.50
CA ASP A 7 -14.59 -11.43 20.60
C ASP A 7 -13.93 -12.17 19.42
N ILE A 8 -13.30 -11.44 18.48
CA ILE A 8 -12.64 -12.04 17.32
C ILE A 8 -11.12 -11.91 17.46
N ASP A 9 -10.43 -13.04 17.41
CA ASP A 9 -8.97 -13.05 17.39
C ASP A 9 -8.44 -12.25 16.18
N PRO A 10 -7.51 -11.29 16.38
CA PRO A 10 -6.95 -10.50 15.29
C PRO A 10 -6.36 -11.32 14.14
N LYS A 11 -5.86 -12.53 14.40
CA LYS A 11 -5.36 -13.45 13.36
C LYS A 11 -6.50 -13.95 12.48
N THR A 12 -7.67 -14.25 13.05
CA THR A 12 -8.86 -14.65 12.28
C THR A 12 -9.28 -13.58 11.29
N ILE A 13 -9.19 -12.30 11.68
CA ILE A 13 -9.45 -11.17 10.78
C ILE A 13 -8.33 -11.08 9.73
N ALA A 14 -7.07 -11.23 10.13
CA ALA A 14 -5.93 -11.13 9.21
C ALA A 14 -5.88 -12.26 8.17
N ASP A 15 -6.41 -13.43 8.48
CA ASP A 15 -6.45 -14.63 7.63
C ASP A 15 -7.78 -14.77 6.88
N ASP A 16 -8.68 -13.81 7.04
CA ASP A 16 -9.94 -13.75 6.31
C ASP A 16 -9.66 -13.63 4.80
N LYS A 17 -10.15 -14.64 4.08
CA LYS A 17 -9.97 -14.83 2.64
C LYS A 17 -10.72 -13.77 1.84
N ASP A 18 -11.78 -13.21 2.41
CA ASP A 18 -12.59 -12.15 1.80
C ASP A 18 -11.87 -10.79 1.90
N ILE A 19 -10.88 -10.67 2.79
CA ILE A 19 -9.99 -9.49 2.86
C ILE A 19 -8.91 -9.60 1.79
N THR A 20 -9.33 -9.30 0.57
CA THR A 20 -8.48 -9.25 -0.62
C THR A 20 -7.30 -8.30 -0.45
N TYR A 21 -6.23 -8.55 -1.22
CA TYR A 21 -5.07 -7.65 -1.28
C TYR A 21 -5.47 -6.20 -1.62
N ALA A 22 -6.42 -6.02 -2.52
CA ALA A 22 -6.95 -4.70 -2.88
C ALA A 22 -7.66 -4.02 -1.70
N ALA A 23 -8.42 -4.77 -0.90
CA ALA A 23 -9.05 -4.24 0.32
C ALA A 23 -8.00 -3.79 1.35
N ARG A 24 -6.93 -4.57 1.55
CA ARG A 24 -5.82 -4.20 2.44
C ARG A 24 -5.12 -2.93 1.96
N ALA A 25 -4.84 -2.82 0.67
CA ALA A 25 -4.24 -1.62 0.09
C ALA A 25 -5.11 -0.38 0.28
N ARG A 26 -6.43 -0.50 0.08
CA ARG A 26 -7.39 0.60 0.32
C ARG A 26 -7.41 1.01 1.80
N LEU A 27 -7.43 0.05 2.72
CA LEU A 27 -7.42 0.34 4.16
C LEU A 27 -6.13 1.05 4.59
N ALA A 28 -4.98 0.53 4.16
CA ALA A 28 -3.67 1.13 4.40
C ALA A 28 -3.56 2.55 3.81
N TYR A 29 -4.09 2.76 2.60
CA TYR A 29 -4.19 4.09 1.98
C TYR A 29 -5.02 5.04 2.85
N LEU A 30 -6.23 4.63 3.24
CA LEU A 30 -7.12 5.44 4.07
C LEU A 30 -6.45 5.82 5.40
N ARG A 31 -5.76 4.89 6.04
CA ARG A 31 -5.02 5.15 7.29
C ARG A 31 -3.94 6.22 7.09
N LEU A 32 -3.14 6.11 6.03
CA LEU A 32 -2.09 7.08 5.71
C LEU A 32 -2.67 8.48 5.44
N VAL A 33 -3.71 8.60 4.62
CA VAL A 33 -4.27 9.92 4.27
C VAL A 33 -5.02 10.58 5.43
N ILE A 34 -5.69 9.80 6.28
CA ILE A 34 -6.30 10.30 7.52
C ILE A 34 -5.20 10.84 8.45
N HIS A 35 -4.11 10.09 8.62
CA HIS A 35 -2.99 10.52 9.46
C HIS A 35 -2.33 11.80 8.93
N LEU A 36 -2.07 11.88 7.62
CA LEU A 36 -1.52 13.08 6.99
C LEU A 36 -2.44 14.29 7.15
N ASN A 37 -3.75 14.11 6.97
CA ASN A 37 -4.72 15.18 7.19
C ASN A 37 -4.71 15.67 8.64
N GLN A 38 -4.66 14.76 9.61
CA GLN A 38 -4.56 15.11 11.03
C GLN A 38 -3.28 15.91 11.33
N LEU A 39 -2.14 15.51 10.78
CA LEU A 39 -0.88 16.24 10.93
C LEU A 39 -0.96 17.66 10.38
N GLU A 40 -1.57 17.86 9.20
CA GLU A 40 -1.77 19.20 8.63
C GLU A 40 -2.68 20.07 9.50
N HIS A 41 -3.78 19.50 10.02
CA HIS A 41 -4.68 20.23 10.91
C HIS A 41 -3.98 20.66 12.21
N GLU A 42 -3.18 19.79 12.84
CA GLU A 42 -2.43 20.15 14.05
C GLU A 42 -1.33 21.18 13.74
N ARG A 43 -0.70 21.13 12.55
CA ARG A 43 0.32 22.11 12.13
C ARG A 43 -0.24 23.53 12.01
N VAL A 44 -1.47 23.69 11.51
CA VAL A 44 -2.07 25.03 11.32
C VAL A 44 -2.80 25.56 12.56
N LYS A 45 -3.04 24.71 13.55
CA LYS A 45 -3.77 25.05 14.76
C LYS A 45 -3.08 26.18 15.53
N GLY A 46 -3.83 27.24 15.82
CA GLY A 46 -3.29 28.43 16.50
C GLY A 46 -2.39 29.32 15.63
N THR A 47 -2.23 29.02 14.34
CA THR A 47 -1.50 29.86 13.38
C THR A 47 -2.47 30.72 12.55
N ARG A 48 -1.94 31.73 11.85
CA ARG A 48 -2.71 32.53 10.87
C ARG A 48 -2.78 31.87 9.47
N ASN A 49 -2.27 30.64 9.34
CA ASN A 49 -2.29 29.93 8.06
C ASN A 49 -3.73 29.57 7.67
N PRO A 50 -4.04 29.52 6.36
CA PRO A 50 -5.34 29.02 5.92
C PRO A 50 -5.55 27.59 6.40
N ALA A 51 -6.80 27.26 6.72
CA ALA A 51 -7.19 25.91 7.05
C ALA A 51 -6.86 24.97 5.87
N PRO A 52 -6.35 23.75 6.11
CA PRO A 52 -6.14 22.80 5.05
C PRO A 52 -7.47 22.46 4.34
N PRO A 53 -7.41 22.00 3.08
CA PRO A 53 -8.59 21.57 2.34
C PRO A 53 -9.42 20.56 3.14
N HIS A 54 -10.73 20.55 2.88
CA HIS A 54 -11.61 19.54 3.45
C HIS A 54 -11.06 18.14 3.12
N PHE A 55 -11.01 17.25 4.13
CA PHE A 55 -10.43 15.91 4.00
C PHE A 55 -10.88 15.18 2.73
N TRP A 56 -12.20 15.14 2.47
CA TRP A 56 -12.76 14.50 1.26
C TRP A 56 -12.26 15.12 -0.04
N THR A 57 -12.13 16.44 -0.14
CA THR A 57 -11.61 17.10 -1.35
C THR A 57 -10.17 16.67 -1.63
N ALA A 58 -9.32 16.60 -0.60
CA ALA A 58 -7.94 16.15 -0.76
C ALA A 58 -7.84 14.68 -1.21
N VAL A 59 -8.73 13.81 -0.70
CA VAL A 59 -8.81 12.40 -1.12
C VAL A 59 -9.32 12.29 -2.56
N GLU A 60 -10.36 13.01 -2.93
CA GLU A 60 -10.93 13.01 -4.28
C GLU A 60 -9.91 13.47 -5.32
N GLU A 61 -9.17 14.55 -5.05
CA GLU A 61 -8.10 15.04 -5.92
C GLU A 61 -6.97 14.02 -6.09
N ASP A 62 -6.56 13.34 -5.01
CA ASP A 62 -5.53 12.31 -5.10
C ASP A 62 -5.99 11.07 -5.87
N LEU A 63 -7.22 10.62 -5.63
CA LEU A 63 -7.79 9.49 -6.36
C LEU A 63 -8.01 9.82 -7.84
N ALA A 64 -8.47 11.03 -8.17
CA ALA A 64 -8.68 11.47 -9.54
C ALA A 64 -7.39 11.37 -10.38
N ARG A 65 -6.23 11.73 -9.79
CA ARG A 65 -4.91 11.58 -10.44
C ARG A 65 -4.54 10.12 -10.74
N ARG A 66 -5.15 9.15 -10.06
CA ARG A 66 -4.81 7.72 -10.13
C ARG A 66 -5.83 6.89 -10.90
N VAL A 67 -7.07 7.37 -11.09
CA VAL A 67 -8.16 6.64 -11.79
C VAL A 67 -7.74 6.19 -13.19
N GLY A 68 -7.11 7.07 -13.96
CA GLY A 68 -6.68 6.79 -15.34
C GLY A 68 -5.39 5.96 -15.49
N LYS A 69 -4.74 5.57 -14.38
CA LYS A 69 -3.48 4.82 -14.44
C LYS A 69 -3.71 3.35 -14.78
N ARG A 70 -2.73 2.74 -15.46
CA ARG A 70 -2.75 1.32 -15.87
C ARG A 70 -2.83 0.38 -14.66
N ALA A 71 -3.30 -0.85 -14.87
CA ALA A 71 -3.44 -1.85 -13.80
C ALA A 71 -2.13 -2.10 -13.03
N ILE A 72 -1.00 -2.21 -13.74
CA ILE A 72 0.32 -2.43 -13.11
C ILE A 72 0.75 -1.27 -12.19
N TYR A 73 0.38 -0.03 -12.54
CA TYR A 73 0.63 1.13 -11.69
C TYR A 73 -0.18 1.03 -10.39
N LYS A 74 -1.48 0.71 -10.51
CA LYS A 74 -2.37 0.56 -9.35
C LYS A 74 -1.91 -0.56 -8.43
N TYR A 75 -1.43 -1.67 -9.01
CA TYR A 75 -0.85 -2.78 -8.26
C TYR A 75 0.43 -2.36 -7.54
N ALA A 76 1.40 -1.77 -8.24
CA ALA A 76 2.66 -1.30 -7.67
C ALA A 76 2.43 -0.31 -6.52
N PHE A 77 1.54 0.66 -6.71
CA PHE A 77 1.13 1.61 -5.68
C PHE A 77 0.52 0.92 -4.45
N GLY A 78 -0.44 0.01 -4.68
CA GLY A 78 -1.08 -0.74 -3.60
C GLY A 78 -0.07 -1.58 -2.80
N SER A 79 0.90 -2.20 -3.48
CA SER A 79 1.97 -2.95 -2.83
C SER A 79 2.86 -2.08 -1.95
N LEU A 80 3.26 -0.90 -2.45
CA LEU A 80 4.10 0.02 -1.69
C LEU A 80 3.37 0.54 -0.44
N ILE A 81 2.09 0.85 -0.56
CA ILE A 81 1.27 1.28 0.58
C ILE A 81 1.14 0.20 1.65
N ILE A 82 0.91 -1.06 1.27
CA ILE A 82 0.82 -2.16 2.25
C ILE A 82 2.14 -2.33 3.02
N VAL A 83 3.27 -2.27 2.31
CA VAL A 83 4.59 -2.38 2.94
C VAL A 83 4.80 -1.21 3.91
N LYS A 84 4.45 0.01 3.48
CA LYS A 84 4.58 1.21 4.32
C LYS A 84 3.69 1.16 5.55
N ASP A 85 2.42 0.79 5.40
CA ASP A 85 1.47 0.66 6.51
C ASP A 85 1.96 -0.37 7.54
N ARG A 86 2.43 -1.53 7.09
CA ARG A 86 3.04 -2.53 7.99
C ARG A 86 4.29 -2.01 8.69
N ALA A 87 5.16 -1.28 8.00
CA ALA A 87 6.36 -0.72 8.59
C ALA A 87 6.05 0.34 9.67
N LEU A 88 4.96 1.09 9.51
CA LEU A 88 4.55 2.13 10.45
C LEU A 88 3.72 1.60 11.61
N TRP A 89 2.84 0.62 11.38
CA TRP A 89 1.84 0.19 12.36
C TRP A 89 1.81 -1.30 12.66
N GLY A 90 2.70 -2.10 12.07
CA GLY A 90 2.72 -3.55 12.24
C GLY A 90 3.38 -4.06 13.51
N ASN A 91 4.03 -3.19 14.30
CA ASN A 91 4.84 -3.61 15.46
C ASN A 91 4.19 -3.33 16.83
N ASN A 92 2.93 -2.88 16.89
CA ASN A 92 2.17 -2.53 18.11
C ASN A 92 2.82 -1.50 19.07
N ALA A 93 4.05 -1.05 18.80
CA ALA A 93 4.81 -0.11 19.61
C ALA A 93 4.78 1.32 19.06
N THR A 94 4.57 1.48 17.75
CA THR A 94 4.56 2.81 17.13
C THR A 94 3.24 3.52 17.43
N LEU A 95 3.30 4.61 18.20
CA LEU A 95 2.14 5.46 18.45
C LEU A 95 1.96 6.44 17.28
N ALA A 96 0.70 6.80 16.98
CA ALA A 96 0.40 7.72 15.88
C ALA A 96 1.14 9.07 16.01
N LYS A 97 1.28 9.58 17.24
CA LYS A 97 2.00 10.83 17.54
C LYS A 97 3.49 10.81 17.15
N ASP A 98 4.09 9.63 17.02
CA ASP A 98 5.52 9.47 16.71
C ASP A 98 5.78 9.35 15.20
N ILE A 99 4.73 9.41 14.38
CA ILE A 99 4.79 9.28 12.93
C ILE A 99 4.71 10.67 12.29
N THR A 100 5.80 11.10 11.68
CA THR A 100 5.90 12.38 10.95
C THR A 100 5.26 12.30 9.57
N ALA A 101 4.99 13.47 8.97
CA ALA A 101 4.43 13.56 7.62
C ALA A 101 5.31 12.87 6.58
N ASP A 102 6.64 13.02 6.67
CA ASP A 102 7.59 12.40 5.75
C ASP A 102 7.54 10.86 5.82
N ARG A 103 7.39 10.30 7.02
CA ARG A 103 7.27 8.85 7.20
C ARG A 103 5.94 8.33 6.64
N ALA A 104 4.86 9.08 6.83
CA ALA A 104 3.53 8.76 6.34
C ALA A 104 3.28 9.14 4.86
N ALA A 105 4.24 9.79 4.20
CA ALA A 105 4.09 10.25 2.83
C ALA A 105 3.73 9.08 1.90
N LEU A 106 2.76 9.33 1.01
CA LEU A 106 2.35 8.37 0.00
C LEU A 106 3.50 8.07 -0.97
N PRO A 107 3.52 6.87 -1.58
CA PRO A 107 4.56 6.54 -2.55
C PRO A 107 4.66 7.54 -3.70
N THR A 108 5.90 7.91 -4.03
CA THR A 108 6.21 8.84 -5.12
C THR A 108 6.10 8.14 -6.48
N ASN A 109 6.02 8.92 -7.56
CA ASN A 109 6.03 8.36 -8.92
C ASN A 109 7.32 7.59 -9.22
N GLU A 110 8.45 8.00 -8.64
CA GLU A 110 9.74 7.32 -8.79
C GLU A 110 9.72 5.95 -8.11
N GLU A 111 9.25 5.88 -6.86
CA GLU A 111 9.10 4.61 -6.13
C GLU A 111 8.14 3.66 -6.85
N ILE A 112 7.03 4.18 -7.38
CA ILE A 112 6.07 3.40 -8.15
C ILE A 112 6.72 2.89 -9.45
N THR A 113 7.49 3.72 -10.15
CA THR A 113 8.16 3.34 -11.39
C THR A 113 9.24 2.29 -11.15
N ALA A 114 10.04 2.44 -10.09
CA ALA A 114 11.01 1.45 -9.67
C ALA A 114 10.33 0.11 -9.32
N LYS A 115 9.17 0.16 -8.65
CA LYS A 115 8.38 -1.04 -8.35
C LYS A 115 7.82 -1.70 -9.61
N ILE A 116 7.35 -0.92 -10.59
CA ILE A 116 6.90 -1.45 -11.88
C ILE A 116 8.06 -2.13 -12.62
N ALA A 117 9.25 -1.53 -12.65
CA ALA A 117 10.43 -2.12 -13.27
C ALA A 117 10.80 -3.46 -12.60
N GLN A 118 10.77 -3.53 -11.28
CA GLN A 118 10.97 -4.77 -10.53
C GLN A 118 9.92 -5.84 -10.88
N LEU A 119 8.65 -5.45 -11.03
CA LEU A 119 7.57 -6.38 -11.37
C LEU A 119 7.72 -6.93 -12.78
N ASN A 120 8.12 -6.09 -13.74
CA ASN A 120 8.36 -6.52 -15.12
C ASN A 120 9.61 -7.40 -15.22
N GLY A 121 10.68 -7.10 -14.47
CA GLY A 121 11.89 -7.94 -14.44
C GLY A 121 11.59 -9.35 -13.91
N ARG A 122 10.76 -9.47 -12.87
CA ARG A 122 10.30 -10.77 -12.34
C ARG A 122 9.41 -11.55 -13.30
N ALA A 123 8.61 -10.87 -14.13
CA ALA A 123 7.81 -11.54 -15.15
C ALA A 123 8.70 -12.20 -16.22
N ASN A 124 9.79 -11.52 -16.61
CA ASN A 124 10.73 -12.03 -17.60
C ASN A 124 11.61 -13.18 -17.07
N GLU A 125 11.92 -13.20 -15.76
CA GLU A 125 12.65 -14.32 -15.12
C GLU A 125 11.80 -15.59 -15.01
N GLY A 126 10.46 -15.47 -14.93
CA GLY A 126 9.54 -16.60 -14.90
C GLY A 126 9.32 -17.27 -16.25
N GLU A 127 9.47 -16.55 -17.36
CA GLU A 127 9.41 -17.11 -18.72
C GLU A 127 10.71 -17.84 -19.13
N ALA A 128 11.85 -17.52 -18.52
CA ALA A 128 13.13 -18.17 -18.83
C ALA A 128 13.33 -19.53 -18.13
N ALA A 129 12.42 -19.93 -17.23
CA ALA A 129 12.55 -21.14 -16.43
C ALA A 129 11.81 -22.37 -17.00
N ASP A 130 11.01 -22.21 -18.07
CA ASP A 130 10.17 -23.29 -18.63
C ASP A 130 10.64 -23.84 -19.99
N ASP A 131 11.86 -23.49 -20.45
CA ASP A 131 12.45 -24.04 -21.68
C ASP A 131 13.70 -24.89 -21.42
N LYS A 132 13.57 -25.86 -20.50
CA LYS A 132 14.40 -27.09 -20.50
C LYS A 132 13.57 -28.29 -20.05
N SER A 133 12.62 -28.68 -20.91
CA SER A 133 12.18 -30.07 -20.97
C SER A 133 12.31 -30.56 -22.41
N ASP A 134 12.97 -31.70 -22.49
CA ASP A 134 12.94 -32.69 -23.56
C ASP A 134 13.94 -32.56 -24.72
N GLY A 135 14.99 -33.36 -24.58
CA GLY A 135 15.85 -33.82 -25.66
C GLY A 135 16.27 -35.22 -25.25
N GLY A 136 15.34 -36.16 -25.34
CA GLY A 136 15.58 -37.56 -25.10
C GLY A 136 16.75 -38.09 -25.92
N ASP A 137 17.53 -38.95 -25.30
CA ASP A 137 18.32 -39.98 -25.97
C ASP A 137 18.23 -41.23 -25.11
N ASP A 138 17.30 -42.10 -25.51
CA ASP A 138 17.47 -43.53 -25.34
C ASP A 138 17.98 -44.04 -26.70
N PRO A 139 19.17 -44.67 -26.73
CA PRO A 139 19.20 -46.00 -27.34
C PRO A 139 20.16 -46.98 -26.65
N MET A 140 19.61 -48.17 -26.38
CA MET A 140 20.16 -49.50 -26.70
C MET A 140 21.60 -49.84 -26.26
N VAL A 141 21.74 -50.73 -25.26
CA VAL A 141 22.11 -52.18 -25.35
C VAL A 141 22.37 -52.71 -23.95
#